data_AF-W7J664-F1
#
_entry.id   AF-W7J664-F1
#
_cell.length_a   1.000
_cell.length_b   1.000
_cell.length_c   1.000
_cell.angle_alpha   90.00
_cell.angle_beta   90.00
_cell.angle_gamma   90.00
#
_symmetry.space_group_name_H-M   'P 1'
#
loop_
_entity.id
_entity.type
_entity.pdbx_description
1 polymer ?
#
loop_
_entity_poly.entity_id
_entity_poly.type
_entity_poly.pdbx_seq_one_letter_code
_entity_poly.pdbx_strand_id
1 'polypeptide(L)' 'MTDLAMIGVHRRDPDQVVAYTDAVLATARQTDSGVVARKLRGLQPHLAPLLADRQIRRLDAELTDLVGTRAT' A
#
# COMPACT_ATOMS: atom_id res chain seq x y z
N MET A 1 -7.09 -6.89 5.95
CA MET A 1 -6.75 -5.47 5.69
C MET A 1 -6.18 -5.25 4.30
N THR A 2 -5.22 -6.04 3.82
CA THR A 2 -4.80 -5.97 2.40
C THR A 2 -5.96 -6.24 1.42
N ASP A 3 -6.86 -7.18 1.75
CA ASP A 3 -8.07 -7.43 0.95
C ASP A 3 -9.06 -6.25 0.94
N LEU A 4 -9.04 -5.38 1.97
CA LEU A 4 -9.88 -4.18 2.02
C LEU A 4 -9.31 -3.04 1.17
N ALA A 5 -7.98 -2.93 1.07
CA ALA A 5 -7.32 -2.04 0.12
C ALA A 5 -7.62 -2.45 -1.33
N MET A 6 -7.68 -3.75 -1.64
CA MET A 6 -8.11 -4.24 -2.95
C MET A 6 -9.59 -3.89 -3.26
N ILE A 7 -10.46 -3.86 -2.26
CA ILE A 7 -11.86 -3.43 -2.44
C ILE A 7 -11.94 -1.93 -2.80
N GLY A 8 -11.14 -1.08 -2.15
CA GLY A 8 -11.04 0.35 -2.50
C GLY A 8 -10.52 0.57 -3.92
N VAL A 9 -9.51 -0.22 -4.35
CA VAL A 9 -8.98 -0.21 -5.72
C VAL A 9 -10.08 -0.58 -6.71
N HIS A 10 -10.83 -1.66 -6.46
CA HIS A 10 -11.91 -2.11 -7.35
C HIS A 10 -13.07 -1.11 -7.43
N ARG A 11 -13.31 -0.34 -6.36
CA ARG A 11 -14.33 0.72 -6.33
C ARG A 11 -13.85 2.06 -6.92
N ARG A 12 -12.56 2.19 -7.25
CA ARG A 12 -11.92 3.48 -7.61
C ARG A 12 -12.18 4.57 -6.57
N ASP A 13 -12.15 4.19 -5.29
CA ASP A 13 -12.33 5.09 -4.16
C ASP A 13 -10.95 5.38 -3.53
N PRO A 14 -10.27 6.47 -3.91
CA PRO A 14 -8.92 6.76 -3.45
C PRO A 14 -8.85 7.00 -1.94
N ASP A 15 -9.88 7.58 -1.33
CA ASP A 15 -9.92 7.78 0.13
C ASP A 15 -9.92 6.45 0.88
N GLN A 16 -10.68 5.48 0.37
CA GLN A 16 -10.74 4.14 0.93
C GLN A 16 -9.42 3.38 0.71
N VAL A 17 -8.77 3.54 -0.44
CA VAL A 17 -7.43 2.98 -0.68
C VAL A 17 -6.41 3.57 0.28
N VAL A 18 -6.43 4.89 0.51
CA VAL A 18 -5.51 5.58 1.43
C VAL A 18 -5.68 5.07 2.86
N ALA A 19 -6.91 5.07 3.40
CA ALA A 19 -7.18 4.65 4.77
C ALA A 19 -6.73 3.21 5.05
N TYR A 20 -6.96 2.29 4.11
CA TYR A 20 -6.54 0.90 4.28
C TYR A 20 -5.04 0.68 4.04
N THR A 21 -4.41 1.46 3.16
CA THR A 21 -2.96 1.32 2.91
C THR A 21 -2.15 1.87 4.07
N ASP A 22 -2.57 2.99 4.68
CA ASP A 22 -1.94 3.56 5.88
C ASP A 22 -2.00 2.58 7.08
N ALA A 23 -3.14 1.94 7.32
CA ALA A 23 -3.27 0.96 8.39
C ALA A 23 -2.35 -0.25 8.19
N VAL A 24 -2.20 -0.71 6.94
CA VAL A 24 -1.31 -1.83 6.61
C VAL A 24 0.16 -1.41 6.69
N LEU A 25 0.51 -0.19 6.28
CA LEU A 25 1.85 0.39 6.43
C LEU A 25 2.26 0.51 7.90
N ALA A 26 1.39 1.05 8.76
CA ALA A 26 1.64 1.17 10.19
C ALA A 26 1.88 -0.21 10.83
N THR A 27 1.04 -1.19 10.48
CA THR A 27 1.19 -2.58 10.93
C THR A 27 2.51 -3.18 10.43
N ALA A 28 2.87 -2.94 9.17
CA ALA A 28 4.11 -3.45 8.57
C ALA A 28 5.35 -2.90 9.27
N ARG A 29 5.34 -1.61 9.64
CA ARG A 29 6.44 -0.97 10.39
C ARG A 29 6.54 -1.49 11.82
N GLN A 30 5.42 -1.70 12.50
CA GLN A 30 5.41 -2.19 13.89
C GLN A 30 5.79 -3.67 14.05
N THR A 31 5.42 -4.51 13.08
CA THR A 31 5.52 -5.97 13.24
C THR A 31 6.73 -6.61 12.57
N ASP A 32 7.51 -5.83 11.81
CA ASP A 32 8.57 -6.31 10.92
C ASP A 32 8.20 -7.49 10.01
N SER A 33 6.90 -7.62 9.69
CA SER A 33 6.38 -8.81 9.03
C SER A 33 6.69 -8.80 7.53
N GLY A 34 7.57 -9.69 7.09
CA GLY A 34 7.86 -9.93 5.66
C GLY A 34 6.62 -10.37 4.85
N VAL A 35 5.63 -10.99 5.48
CA VAL A 35 4.35 -11.35 4.84
C VAL A 35 3.54 -10.10 4.48
N VAL A 36 3.52 -9.11 5.37
CA VAL A 36 2.84 -7.83 5.12
C VAL A 36 3.56 -7.06 4.02
N ALA A 37 4.90 -7.05 4.02
CA ALA A 37 5.70 -6.44 2.94
C ALA A 37 5.41 -7.07 1.57
N ARG A 38 5.27 -8.40 1.49
CA ARG A 38 4.93 -9.10 0.24
C ARG A 38 3.52 -8.76 -0.25
N LYS A 39 2.55 -8.68 0.66
CA LYS A 39 1.17 -8.28 0.35
C LYS A 39 1.09 -6.83 -0.13
N LEU A 40 1.85 -5.94 0.49
CA LEU A 40 2.00 -4.53 0.11
C LEU A 40 2.62 -4.38 -1.29
N ARG A 41 3.65 -5.16 -1.62
CA ARG A 41 4.24 -5.21 -2.97
C ARG A 41 3.22 -5.65 -4.03
N GLY A 42 2.31 -6.57 -3.68
CA GLY A 42 1.20 -6.98 -4.55
C GLY A 42 0.18 -5.88 -4.82
N LEU A 43 0.10 -4.84 -3.97
CA LEU A 43 -0.83 -3.73 -4.12
C LEU A 43 -0.32 -2.65 -5.09
N GLN A 44 1.00 -2.43 -5.20
CA GLN A 44 1.60 -1.41 -6.08
C GLN A 44 1.09 -1.39 -7.53
N PRO A 45 1.02 -2.52 -8.27
CA PRO A 45 0.51 -2.51 -9.64
C PRO A 45 -0.95 -2.06 -9.74
N HIS A 46 -1.72 -2.19 -8.66
CA HIS A 46 -3.10 -1.74 -8.57
C HIS A 46 -3.24 -0.25 -8.21
N LEU A 47 -2.19 0.37 -7.67
CA LEU A 47 -2.13 1.81 -7.41
C LEU A 47 -1.76 2.61 -8.66
N ALA A 48 -1.09 1.98 -9.63
CA ALA A 48 -0.66 2.61 -10.90
C ALA A 48 -1.74 3.46 -11.60
N PRO A 49 -2.99 3.00 -11.79
CA PRO A 49 -4.05 3.82 -12.39
C PRO A 49 -4.56 4.98 -11.52
N LEU A 50 -4.22 5.00 -10.22
CA LEU A 50 -4.63 6.01 -9.25
C LEU A 50 -3.50 7.00 -8.91
N LEU A 51 -2.32 6.88 -9.55
CA LEU A 51 -1.17 7.77 -9.32
C LEU A 51 -1.39 9.24 -9.73
N ALA A 52 -2.52 9.57 -10.38
CA ALA A 52 -2.89 10.98 -10.56
C ALA A 52 -3.12 11.68 -9.21
N ASP A 53 -3.60 10.94 -8.21
CA ASP A 53 -3.83 11.42 -6.86
C ASP A 53 -2.48 11.63 -6.11
N ARG A 54 -2.36 12.72 -5.35
CA ARG A 54 -1.14 13.01 -4.57
C ARG A 54 -0.96 12.06 -3.39
N GLN A 55 -2.03 11.69 -2.71
CA GLN A 55 -1.96 10.79 -1.56
C GLN A 55 -1.56 9.39 -2.01
N ILE A 56 -2.11 8.91 -3.13
CA ILE A 56 -1.72 7.62 -3.72
C ILE A 56 -0.25 7.62 -4.15
N ARG A 57 0.25 8.70 -4.77
CA ARG A 57 1.68 8.82 -5.10
C ARG A 57 2.59 8.78 -3.89
N ARG A 58 2.21 9.47 -2.81
CA ARG A 58 2.96 9.44 -1.55
C ARG A 58 2.99 8.01 -0.99
N LEU A 59 1.85 7.32 -0.99
CA LEU A 59 1.75 5.94 -0.53
C LEU A 59 2.62 4.98 -1.33
N ASP A 60 2.64 5.10 -2.66
CA ASP A 60 3.47 4.27 -3.53
C ASP A 60 4.99 4.49 -3.28
N ALA A 61 5.40 5.73 -3.00
CA ALA A 61 6.77 6.03 -2.61
C ALA A 61 7.13 5.41 -1.24
N GLU A 62 6.26 5.55 -0.23
CA GLU A 62 6.47 4.95 1.10
C GLU A 62 6.48 3.41 1.05
N LEU A 63 5.66 2.82 0.18
CA LEU A 63 5.65 1.39 -0.13
C LEU A 63 6.97 0.92 -0.73
N THR A 64 7.47 1.66 -1.72
CA THR A 64 8.73 1.36 -2.41
C THR A 64 9.91 1.41 -1.44
N ASP A 65 9.95 2.42 -0.58
CA ASP A 65 10.98 2.58 0.46
C ASP A 65 10.95 1.42 1.47
N LEU A 66 9.76 1.10 2.01
CA LEU A 66 9.61 0.01 2.97
C LEU A 66 9.96 -1.37 2.40
N VAL A 67 9.59 -1.64 1.15
CA VAL A 67 9.90 -2.91 0.47
C VAL A 67 11.38 -2.97 0.08
N GLY A 68 11.96 -1.87 -0.39
CA GLY A 68 13.37 -1.77 -0.77
C GLY A 68 14.30 -1.97 0.42
N THR A 69 13.95 -1.40 1.58
CA THR A 69 14.72 -1.54 2.83
C THR A 69 14.73 -2.97 3.39
N ARG A 70 13.77 -3.80 3.00
CA ARG A 70 13.63 -5.21 3.46
C ARG A 70 14.12 -6.25 2.45
N ALA A 71 14.61 -5.81 1.29
CA ALA A 71 15.13 -6.70 0.24
C ALA A 71 16.66 -6.82 0.25
N THR A 72 17.35 -6.06 1.11
CA THR A 72 18.80 -6.12 1.39
C THR A 72 19.08 -6.99 2.60
#